data_AF-A0A4Q2U917-F1
#
_entry.id   AF-A0A4Q2U917-F1
#
_cell.length_a   1.000
_cell.length_b   1.000
_cell.length_c   1.000
_cell.angle_alpha   90.00
_cell.angle_beta   90.00
_cell.angle_gamma   90.00
#
_symmetry.space_group_name_H-M   'P 1'
#
loop_
_entity.id
_entity.type
_entity.pdbx_description
1 polymer ?
#
loop_
_entity_poly.entity_id
_entity_poly.type
_entity_poly.pdbx_seq_one_letter_code
_entity_poly.pdbx_strand_id
1 'polypeptide(L)'
;MPQRAGRFDMPTTRPHVVILGDDRSQALGPSAFHRKSVRRFAARCRTASIVACEALPILYTGPALAAMGMRWDGLIVETLPRWEASWADLIREANPSIALMIGTVKPEGGVQ
;
A
#
# COMPACT_ATOMS: atom_id res chain seq x y z
N MET A 1 -15.63 8.89 8.18
CA MET A 1 -15.04 10.26 8.23
C MET A 1 -13.57 10.16 7.84
N PRO A 2 -13.04 10.97 6.91
CA PRO A 2 -11.61 10.95 6.60
C PRO A 2 -10.78 11.35 7.84
N GLN A 3 -9.61 10.76 8.02
CA GLN A 3 -8.79 10.92 9.24
C GLN A 3 -8.38 12.37 9.51
N ARG A 4 -8.31 13.22 8.46
CA ARG A 4 -7.95 14.66 8.53
C ARG A 4 -6.68 14.99 9.33
N ALA A 5 -5.80 13.99 9.55
CA ALA A 5 -4.55 14.16 10.29
C ALA A 5 -3.53 15.08 9.60
N GLY A 6 -3.80 15.48 8.35
CA GLY A 6 -2.94 16.38 7.59
C GLY A 6 -1.72 15.66 7.03
N ARG A 7 -0.62 16.41 6.88
CA ARG A 7 0.63 15.90 6.31
C ARG A 7 1.28 14.92 7.28
N PHE A 8 1.69 13.76 6.75
CA PHE A 8 2.61 12.87 7.45
C PHE A 8 4.06 13.29 7.18
N ASP A 9 4.84 13.54 8.23
CA ASP A 9 6.27 13.81 8.14
C ASP A 9 7.08 12.51 8.19
N MET A 10 7.48 12.08 7.00
CA MET A 10 8.28 10.88 6.78
C MET A 10 9.71 11.03 7.34
N PRO A 11 10.26 10.01 8.02
CA PRO A 11 11.67 9.97 8.33
C PRO A 11 12.55 10.04 7.06
N THR A 12 13.70 10.70 7.18
CA THR A 12 14.66 10.88 6.07
C THR A 12 15.64 9.71 5.95
N THR A 13 15.85 8.98 7.03
CA THR A 13 16.67 7.76 7.04
C THR A 13 15.98 6.61 6.29
N ARG A 14 16.74 5.57 5.94
CA ARG A 14 16.26 4.37 5.23
C ARG A 14 16.92 3.12 5.81
N PRO A 15 16.24 1.97 5.83
CA PRO A 15 14.92 1.68 5.26
C PRO A 15 13.76 1.87 6.25
N HIS A 16 12.56 2.05 5.71
CA HIS A 16 11.29 1.97 6.45
C HIS A 16 10.29 1.07 5.76
N VAL A 17 9.51 0.33 6.55
CA VAL A 17 8.26 -0.29 6.10
C VAL A 17 7.12 0.55 6.64
N VAL A 18 6.29 1.11 5.76
CA VAL A 18 5.09 1.87 6.14
C VAL A 18 3.86 1.08 5.80
N ILE A 19 2.92 1.05 6.74
CA ILE A 19 1.59 0.46 6.57
C ILE A 19 0.57 1.60 6.54
N LEU A 20 -0.25 1.64 5.48
CA LEU A 20 -1.44 2.47 5.38
C LEU A 20 -2.66 1.62 5.68
N GLY A 21 -3.24 1.78 6.87
CA GLY A 21 -4.47 1.10 7.27
C GLY A 21 -5.71 1.88 6.81
N ASP A 22 -6.19 1.62 5.60
CA ASP A 22 -7.45 2.15 5.05
C ASP A 22 -8.62 1.26 5.48
N ASP A 23 -8.88 1.21 6.80
CA ASP A 23 -9.97 0.51 7.51
C ASP A 23 -10.64 -0.62 6.71
N ARG A 24 -10.29 -1.87 7.00
CA ARG A 24 -10.86 -3.04 6.29
C ARG A 24 -12.36 -3.28 6.51
N SER A 25 -13.05 -2.45 7.30
CA SER A 25 -14.51 -2.46 7.44
C SER A 25 -15.19 -1.30 6.70
N GLN A 26 -14.55 -0.14 6.64
CA GLN A 26 -15.12 1.10 6.08
C GLN A 26 -14.17 1.88 5.18
N ALA A 27 -13.26 1.19 4.48
CA ALA A 27 -12.24 1.78 3.63
C ALA A 27 -12.79 2.94 2.79
N LEU A 28 -12.08 4.06 2.82
CA LEU A 28 -12.43 5.31 2.12
C LEU A 28 -11.52 5.56 0.91
N GLY A 29 -10.55 4.69 0.70
CA GLY A 29 -9.65 4.75 -0.44
C GLY A 29 -8.59 5.86 -0.28
N PRO A 30 -7.76 6.04 -1.32
CA PRO A 30 -6.62 6.96 -1.29
C PRO A 30 -6.99 8.42 -1.03
N SER A 31 -8.24 8.81 -1.33
CA SER A 31 -8.72 10.19 -1.13
C SER A 31 -8.84 10.60 0.34
N ALA A 32 -8.94 9.63 1.26
CA ALA A 32 -8.99 9.88 2.69
C ALA A 32 -7.62 10.16 3.32
N PHE A 33 -6.54 9.96 2.55
CA PHE A 33 -5.16 10.16 2.98
C PHE A 33 -4.58 11.44 2.39
N HIS A 34 -3.54 11.98 3.03
CA HIS A 34 -2.81 13.11 2.47
C HIS A 34 -2.00 12.68 1.24
N ARG A 35 -2.58 12.89 0.06
CA ARG A 35 -2.06 12.45 -1.25
C ARG A 35 -0.58 12.74 -1.47
N LYS A 36 -0.09 13.94 -1.11
CA LYS A 36 1.33 14.30 -1.30
C LYS A 36 2.28 13.47 -0.42
N SER A 37 1.87 13.09 0.79
CA SER A 37 2.69 12.25 1.68
C SER A 37 2.77 10.82 1.14
N VAL A 38 1.63 10.25 0.73
CA VAL A 38 1.57 8.90 0.14
C VAL A 38 2.46 8.82 -1.10
N ARG A 39 2.29 9.77 -2.05
CA ARG A 39 3.09 9.79 -3.28
C ARG A 39 4.59 9.92 -3.01
N ARG A 40 4.98 10.80 -2.08
CA ARG A 40 6.39 10.99 -1.73
C ARG A 40 7.02 9.70 -1.20
N PHE A 41 6.27 8.94 -0.41
CA PHE A 41 6.77 7.67 0.10
C PHE A 41 6.76 6.57 -0.98
N ALA A 42 5.68 6.44 -1.76
CA ALA A 42 5.61 5.49 -2.86
C ALA A 42 6.72 5.69 -3.91
N ALA A 43 7.07 6.95 -4.21
CA ALA A 43 8.19 7.30 -5.08
C ALA A 43 9.56 6.82 -4.56
N ARG A 44 9.70 6.65 -3.25
CA ARG A 44 10.91 6.11 -2.60
C ARG A 44 10.93 4.58 -2.63
N CYS A 45 9.78 3.92 -2.55
CA CYS A 45 9.68 2.48 -2.42
C CYS A 45 10.21 1.72 -3.65
N ARG A 46 10.70 0.49 -3.44
CA ARG A 46 10.99 -0.44 -4.54
C ARG A 46 9.98 -1.56 -4.66
N THR A 47 9.25 -1.81 -3.58
CA THR A 47 8.16 -2.77 -3.52
C THR A 47 7.00 -2.17 -2.74
N ALA A 48 5.80 -2.54 -3.15
CA ALA A 48 4.58 -2.28 -2.41
C ALA A 48 3.65 -3.50 -2.44
N SER A 49 2.79 -3.59 -1.44
CA SER A 49 1.70 -4.55 -1.39
C SER A 49 0.38 -3.86 -1.12
N ILE A 50 -0.68 -4.29 -1.80
CA ILE A 50 -2.08 -3.96 -1.49
C ILE A 50 -2.72 -5.23 -0.94
N VAL A 51 -3.19 -5.16 0.31
CA VAL A 51 -3.84 -6.22 1.06
C VAL A 51 -5.33 -5.86 1.18
N ALA A 52 -6.12 -6.37 0.25
CA ALA A 52 -7.57 -6.16 0.20
C ALA A 52 -8.36 -7.43 0.53
N CYS A 53 -7.69 -8.39 1.15
CA CYS A 53 -8.26 -9.64 1.65
C CYS A 53 -7.96 -9.80 3.15
N GLU A 54 -8.06 -11.04 3.64
CA GLU A 54 -7.51 -11.38 4.95
C GLU A 54 -5.99 -11.12 5.01
N ALA A 55 -5.46 -10.93 6.22
CA ALA A 55 -4.04 -10.64 6.41
C ALA A 55 -3.20 -11.89 6.09
N LEU A 56 -2.79 -12.02 4.83
CA LEU A 56 -1.94 -13.12 4.37
C LEU A 56 -0.46 -12.75 4.56
N PRO A 57 0.32 -13.51 5.35
CA PRO A 57 1.72 -13.19 5.66
C PRO A 57 2.58 -12.88 4.43
N ILE A 58 2.36 -13.60 3.33
CA ILE A 58 3.13 -13.43 2.08
C ILE A 58 3.08 -12.00 1.52
N LEU A 59 1.97 -11.28 1.73
CA LEU A 59 1.81 -9.91 1.24
C LEU A 59 2.64 -8.90 2.03
N TYR A 60 3.03 -9.23 3.26
CA TYR A 60 3.88 -8.37 4.11
C TYR A 60 5.37 -8.68 3.91
N THR A 61 5.68 -9.93 3.51
CA THR A 61 7.04 -10.42 3.35
C THR A 61 7.86 -9.64 2.32
N GLY A 62 7.29 -9.28 1.17
CA GLY A 62 8.00 -8.54 0.12
C GLY A 62 8.58 -7.20 0.61
N PRO A 63 7.73 -6.28 1.09
CA PRO A 63 8.17 -5.03 1.71
C PRO A 63 9.14 -5.21 2.88
N ALA A 64 8.91 -6.21 3.75
CA ALA A 64 9.80 -6.50 4.88
C ALA A 64 11.19 -6.98 4.43
N LEU A 65 11.28 -7.91 3.47
CA LEU A 65 12.54 -8.40 2.92
C LEU A 65 13.30 -7.31 2.19
N ALA A 66 12.61 -6.44 1.44
CA ALA A 66 13.25 -5.32 0.77
C ALA A 66 13.90 -4.34 1.76
N ALA A 67 13.26 -4.10 2.91
CA ALA A 67 13.84 -3.31 3.98
C ALA A 67 15.02 -4.02 4.64
N MET A 68 14.87 -5.27 5.08
CA MET A 68 15.91 -5.97 5.83
C MET A 68 17.14 -6.31 4.98
N GLY A 69 16.93 -6.84 3.76
CA GLY A 69 18.01 -7.32 2.90
C GLY A 69 18.58 -6.24 1.98
N MET A 70 17.71 -5.53 1.26
CA MET A 70 18.13 -4.58 0.21
C MET A 70 18.23 -3.13 0.70
N ARG A 71 17.86 -2.87 1.96
CA ARG A 71 17.83 -1.52 2.57
C ARG A 71 16.95 -0.53 1.79
N TRP A 72 15.88 -1.03 1.16
CA TRP A 72 14.89 -0.23 0.45
C TRP A 72 13.65 0.04 1.29
N ASP A 73 12.97 1.15 1.01
CA ASP A 73 11.67 1.40 1.63
C ASP A 73 10.61 0.47 1.02
N GLY A 74 9.69 0.01 1.86
CA GLY A 74 8.55 -0.82 1.49
C GLY A 74 7.23 -0.19 1.92
N LEU A 75 6.19 -0.34 1.09
CA LEU A 75 4.84 0.17 1.37
C LEU A 75 3.86 -1.00 1.45
N ILE A 76 2.98 -0.97 2.44
CA ILE A 76 1.85 -1.90 2.57
C ILE A 76 0.59 -1.06 2.68
N VAL A 77 -0.44 -1.39 1.93
CA VAL A 77 -1.76 -0.76 2.01
C VAL A 77 -2.77 -1.84 2.37
N GLU A 78 -3.42 -1.70 3.51
CA GLU A 78 -4.54 -2.56 3.90
C GLU A 78 -5.84 -1.84 3.58
N THR A 79 -6.70 -2.43 2.77
CA THR A 79 -7.92 -1.77 2.26
C THR A 79 -9.03 -2.79 1.96
N LEU A 80 -10.06 -2.37 1.21
CA LEU A 80 -11.12 -3.23 0.69
C LEU A 80 -11.01 -3.41 -0.84
N PRO A 81 -11.54 -4.51 -1.42
CA PRO A 81 -11.36 -4.82 -2.83
C PRO A 81 -11.74 -3.71 -3.81
N ARG A 82 -12.83 -3.00 -3.52
CA ARG A 82 -13.31 -1.87 -4.33
C ARG A 82 -12.29 -0.73 -4.53
N TRP A 83 -11.28 -0.61 -3.67
CA TRP A 83 -10.27 0.45 -3.72
C TRP A 83 -8.91 -0.01 -4.24
N GLU A 84 -8.71 -1.30 -4.51
CA GLU A 84 -7.43 -1.85 -4.97
C GLU A 84 -6.90 -1.11 -6.19
N ALA A 85 -7.75 -0.93 -7.21
CA ALA A 85 -7.38 -0.25 -8.45
C ALA A 85 -6.95 1.20 -8.17
N SER A 86 -7.73 1.94 -7.39
CA SER A 86 -7.41 3.34 -7.06
C SER A 86 -6.09 3.48 -6.28
N TRP A 87 -5.80 2.54 -5.38
CA TRP A 87 -4.52 2.48 -4.68
C TRP A 87 -3.37 2.12 -5.61
N ALA A 88 -3.55 1.12 -6.48
CA ALA A 88 -2.56 0.71 -7.46
C ALA A 88 -2.21 1.86 -8.42
N ASP A 89 -3.21 2.59 -8.89
CA ASP A 89 -3.03 3.76 -9.75
C ASP A 89 -2.23 4.85 -9.05
N LEU A 90 -2.59 5.22 -7.82
CA LEU A 90 -1.85 6.24 -7.06
C LEU A 90 -0.37 5.84 -6.84
N ILE A 91 -0.14 4.56 -6.52
CA ILE A 91 1.20 4.03 -6.28
C ILE A 91 2.02 4.03 -7.58
N ARG A 92 1.46 3.54 -8.69
CA ARG A 92 2.14 3.49 -9.99
C ARG A 92 2.35 4.89 -10.59
N GLU A 93 1.42 5.81 -10.38
CA GLU A 93 1.59 7.22 -10.78
C GLU A 93 2.76 7.89 -10.04
N ALA A 94 3.00 7.49 -8.79
CA ALA A 94 4.15 7.97 -8.02
C ALA A 94 5.45 7.23 -8.38
N ASN A 95 5.36 5.96 -8.78
CA ASN A 95 6.50 5.11 -9.11
C ASN A 95 6.12 4.03 -10.13
N PRO A 96 6.31 4.29 -11.43
CA PRO A 96 5.94 3.33 -12.48
C PRO A 96 6.74 2.01 -12.45
N SER A 97 7.92 2.03 -11.82
CA SER A 97 8.84 0.88 -11.74
C SER A 97 8.66 0.01 -10.48
N ILE A 98 7.69 0.33 -9.63
CA ILE A 98 7.53 -0.36 -8.35
C ILE A 98 7.04 -1.80 -8.55
N ALA A 99 7.66 -2.75 -7.85
CA ALA A 99 7.15 -4.11 -7.78
C ALA A 99 5.92 -4.14 -6.87
N LEU A 100 4.72 -4.21 -7.48
CA LEU A 100 3.45 -4.16 -6.76
C LEU A 100 2.79 -5.54 -6.71
N MET A 101 2.58 -6.04 -5.49
CA MET A 101 1.78 -7.24 -5.22
C MET A 101 0.38 -6.84 -4.76
N ILE A 102 -0.66 -7.52 -5.26
CA ILE A 102 -2.05 -7.28 -4.85
C ILE A 102 -2.63 -8.61 -4.37
N GLY A 103 -3.05 -8.65 -3.12
CA GLY A 103 -3.85 -9.73 -2.56
C GLY A 103 -5.31 -9.29 -2.49
N THR A 104 -6.17 -10.03 -3.19
CA THR A 104 -7.61 -9.80 -3.23
C THR A 104 -8.38 -11.05 -2.79
N VAL A 105 -9.69 -10.92 -2.59
CA VAL A 105 -10.58 -12.04 -2.27
C VAL A 105 -10.74 -12.96 -3.48
N LYS A 106 -11.02 -14.25 -3.26
CA LYS A 106 -11.38 -15.14 -4.37
C LYS A 106 -12.67 -14.64 -5.03
N PRO A 107 -12.77 -14.61 -6.37
CA PRO A 107 -14.03 -14.31 -7.02
C PRO A 107 -15.04 -15.40 -6.68
N GLU A 108 -16.19 -15.02 -6.13
CA GLU A 108 -17.31 -15.94 -5.95
C GLU A 108 -17.91 -16.25 -7.33
N GLY A 109 -17.72 -17.48 -7.82
CA GLY A 109 -18.52 -18.02 -8.93
C GLY A 109 -17.99 -17.90 -10.37
N GLY A 110 -16.69 -17.72 -10.59
CA GLY A 110 -16.13 -17.81 -11.95
C GLY A 110 -16.11 -19.25 -12.47
N VAL A 111 -17.02 -19.60 -13.39
CA VAL A 111 -16.93 -20.81 -14.21
C VAL A 111 -15.63 -20.74 -15.01
N GLN A 112 -14.76 -21.75 -14.85
CA GLN A 112 -13.56 -21.93 -15.67
C GLN A 112 -13.91 -22.31 -17.10
#